data_AF-A0A0C9UIA5-F1
#
_entry.id   AF-A0A0C9UIA5-F1
#
_cell.length_a   1.000
_cell.length_b   1.000
_cell.length_c   1.000
_cell.angle_alpha   90.00
_cell.angle_beta   90.00
_cell.angle_gamma   90.00
#
_symmetry.space_group_name_H-M   'P 1'
#
loop_
_entity.id
_entity.type
_entity.pdbx_description
1 polymer ?
#
loop_
_entity_poly.entity_id
_entity_poly.type
_entity_poly.pdbx_seq_one_letter_code
_entity_poly.pdbx_strand_id
1 'polypeptide(L)'
;PPACDFYFGAIVRRGPLQIMISTNGNGPRISALIKERIERALPEDVGQAIEKVGNLRRKLRERAPDVGGALGRRRMKWMTGICNQWSFEELALMDEDAMDKLLDNGWENNVV
;
A
#
# COMPACT_ATOMS: atom_id res chain seq x y z
N PRO A 1 16.57 26.95 -3.89
CA PRO A 1 17.41 27.99 -3.29
C PRO A 1 18.87 27.56 -3.24
N PRO A 2 19.81 28.47 -3.53
CA PRO A 2 21.25 28.18 -3.54
C PRO A 2 21.81 27.75 -2.18
N ALA A 3 21.05 27.94 -1.09
CA ALA A 3 21.41 27.54 0.28
C ALA A 3 20.56 26.37 0.82
N CYS A 4 20.00 25.52 -0.03
CA CYS A 4 19.19 24.37 0.40
C CYS A 4 19.61 23.09 -0.30
N ASP A 5 19.83 22.02 0.47
CA ASP A 5 20.13 20.67 -0.06
C ASP A 5 18.88 19.92 -0.54
N PHE A 6 17.70 20.30 -0.01
CA PHE A 6 16.41 19.72 -0.39
C PHE A 6 15.26 20.73 -0.27
N TYR A 7 14.13 20.39 -0.88
CA TYR A 7 12.90 21.18 -0.82
C TYR A 7 11.76 20.33 -0.28
N PHE A 8 10.92 20.94 0.57
CA PHE A 8 9.64 20.36 0.92
C PHE A 8 8.64 20.59 -0.21
N GLY A 9 7.91 19.52 -0.57
CA GLY A 9 6.82 19.55 -1.53
C GLY A 9 5.45 19.68 -0.87
N ALA A 10 4.40 19.74 -1.69
CA ALA A 10 3.04 19.50 -1.20
C ALA A 10 2.90 18.01 -0.89
N ILE A 11 2.32 17.66 0.27
CA ILE A 11 2.19 16.27 0.71
C ILE A 11 0.72 15.91 0.90
N VAL A 12 0.32 14.77 0.31
CA VAL A 12 -0.93 14.06 0.60
C VAL A 12 -0.65 12.99 1.65
N ARG A 13 -1.53 12.88 2.65
CA ARG A 13 -1.50 11.81 3.66
C ARG A 13 -2.88 11.15 3.75
N ARG A 14 -2.90 9.81 3.69
CA ARG A 14 -4.08 8.95 3.90
C ARG A 14 -3.65 7.70 4.66
N GLY A 15 -3.79 7.71 5.98
CA GLY A 15 -3.22 6.65 6.83
C GLY A 15 -1.72 6.46 6.55
N PRO A 16 -1.25 5.23 6.25
CA PRO A 16 0.14 4.97 5.90
C PRO A 16 0.60 5.52 4.53
N LEU A 17 -0.31 5.90 3.63
CA LEU A 17 0.04 6.44 2.31
C LEU A 17 0.57 7.87 2.41
N GLN A 18 1.73 8.11 1.82
CA GLN A 18 2.30 9.44 1.66
C GLN A 18 2.69 9.68 0.20
N ILE A 19 2.22 10.78 -0.37
CA ILE A 19 2.58 11.22 -1.73
C ILE A 19 3.16 12.63 -1.62
N MET A 20 4.41 12.80 -2.05
CA MET A 20 5.08 14.10 -2.12
C MET A 20 5.08 14.62 -3.56
N ILE A 21 4.72 15.89 -3.72
CA ILE A 21 4.61 16.56 -5.02
C ILE A 21 5.60 17.74 -5.03
N SER A 22 6.56 17.69 -5.94
CA SER A 22 7.57 18.74 -6.15
C SER A 22 7.50 19.27 -7.57
N THR A 23 7.74 20.57 -7.73
CA THR A 23 7.89 21.24 -9.04
C THR A 23 9.32 21.77 -9.24
N ASN A 24 10.29 21.32 -8.44
CA ASN A 24 11.67 21.81 -8.46
C ASN A 24 11.76 23.35 -8.38
N GLY A 25 10.93 23.96 -7.54
CA GLY A 25 10.90 25.42 -7.35
C GLY A 25 10.14 26.23 -8.41
N ASN A 26 9.66 25.61 -9.50
CA ASN A 26 9.03 26.33 -10.62
C ASN A 26 7.58 26.78 -10.37
N GLY A 27 6.90 26.31 -9.33
CA GLY A 27 5.47 26.58 -9.17
C GLY A 27 4.84 25.99 -7.91
N PRO A 28 5.04 26.60 -6.72
CA PRO A 28 4.44 26.11 -5.47
C PRO A 28 2.90 26.13 -5.49
N ARG A 29 2.28 26.98 -6.32
CA ARG A 29 0.82 26.94 -6.50
C ARG A 29 0.36 25.73 -7.33
N ILE A 30 1.14 25.32 -8.33
CA ILE A 30 0.82 24.17 -9.17
C ILE A 30 0.92 22.89 -8.34
N SER A 31 1.94 22.73 -7.49
CA SER A 31 2.02 21.57 -6.59
C SER A 31 0.83 21.47 -5.65
N ALA A 32 0.33 22.60 -5.11
CA ALA A 32 -0.88 22.62 -4.29
C ALA A 32 -2.14 22.21 -5.06
N LEU A 33 -2.32 22.69 -6.31
CA LEU A 33 -3.48 22.31 -7.13
C LEU A 33 -3.44 20.83 -7.53
N ILE A 34 -2.27 20.28 -7.83
CA ILE A 34 -2.09 18.84 -8.09
C ILE A 34 -2.41 18.04 -6.83
N LYS A 35 -1.97 18.51 -5.65
CA LYS A 35 -2.28 17.88 -4.36
C LYS A 35 -3.79 17.73 -4.18
N GLU A 36 -4.56 18.80 -4.36
CA GLU A 36 -6.02 18.77 -4.24
C GLU A 36 -6.66 17.77 -5.21
N ARG A 37 -6.17 17.69 -6.47
CA ARG A 37 -6.68 16.73 -7.45
C ARG A 37 -6.40 15.29 -7.04
N ILE A 38 -5.20 15.01 -6.56
CA ILE A 38 -4.83 13.68 -6.05
C ILE A 38 -5.69 13.33 -4.82
N GLU A 39 -5.86 14.27 -3.88
CA GLU A 39 -6.67 14.04 -2.68
C GLU A 39 -8.12 13.69 -2.98
N ARG A 40 -8.70 14.24 -4.07
CA ARG A 40 -10.06 13.92 -4.54
C ARG A 40 -10.13 12.63 -5.36
N ALA A 41 -9.04 12.23 -6.00
CA ALA A 41 -8.98 11.03 -6.84
C ALA A 41 -8.64 9.75 -6.04
N LEU A 42 -8.02 9.89 -4.87
CA LEU A 42 -7.72 8.76 -4.00
C LEU A 42 -9.01 8.19 -3.40
N PRO A 43 -9.17 6.86 -3.39
CA PRO A 43 -10.23 6.19 -2.63
C PRO A 43 -10.17 6.56 -1.14
N GLU A 44 -11.33 6.68 -0.50
CA GLU A 44 -11.42 7.08 0.91
C GLU A 44 -10.79 6.05 1.86
N ASP A 45 -10.90 4.78 1.49
CA ASP A 45 -10.48 3.58 2.21
C ASP A 45 -9.02 3.16 1.98
N VAL A 46 -8.29 3.86 1.10
CA VAL A 46 -6.92 3.48 0.71
C VAL A 46 -5.97 3.33 1.90
N GLY A 47 -6.14 4.18 2.93
CA GLY A 47 -5.34 4.09 4.15
C GLY A 47 -5.59 2.79 4.91
N GLN A 48 -6.86 2.42 5.07
CA GLN A 48 -7.27 1.20 5.76
C GLN A 48 -6.87 -0.05 4.96
N ALA A 49 -7.05 -0.04 3.64
CA ALA A 49 -6.60 -1.11 2.76
C ALA A 49 -5.10 -1.40 2.94
N ILE A 50 -4.27 -0.36 3.01
CA ILE A 50 -2.82 -0.52 3.22
C ILE A 50 -2.52 -1.15 4.59
N GLU A 51 -3.22 -0.74 5.65
CA GLU A 51 -3.06 -1.33 6.97
C GLU A 51 -3.43 -2.82 6.98
N LYS A 52 -4.58 -3.17 6.39
CA LYS A 52 -5.05 -4.56 6.28
C LYS A 52 -4.10 -5.45 5.47
N VAL A 53 -3.63 -4.99 4.32
CA VAL A 53 -2.59 -5.68 3.53
C VAL A 53 -1.31 -5.83 4.34
N GLY A 54 -0.93 -4.82 5.13
CA GLY A 54 0.19 -4.87 6.05
C GLY A 54 0.04 -5.95 7.12
N ASN A 55 -1.16 -6.11 7.69
CA ASN A 55 -1.48 -7.14 8.68
C ASN A 55 -1.39 -8.54 8.05
N LEU A 56 -2.05 -8.75 6.91
CA LEU A 56 -2.01 -10.01 6.17
C LEU A 56 -0.57 -10.42 5.86
N ARG A 57 0.27 -9.47 5.42
CA ARG A 57 1.69 -9.71 5.14
C ARG A 57 2.48 -10.14 6.38
N ARG A 58 2.14 -9.65 7.57
CA ARG A 58 2.79 -10.08 8.83
C ARG A 58 2.37 -11.49 9.21
N LYS A 59 1.07 -11.80 9.18
CA LYS A 59 0.56 -13.17 9.41
C LYS A 59 1.17 -14.18 8.43
N LEU A 60 1.25 -13.83 7.15
CA LEU A 60 1.88 -14.69 6.14
C LEU A 60 3.36 -14.95 6.44
N ARG A 61 4.09 -13.96 6.98
CA ARG A 61 5.48 -14.15 7.41
C ARG A 61 5.59 -15.03 8.63
N GLU A 62 4.67 -14.95 9.58
CA GLU A 62 4.65 -15.84 10.74
C GLU A 62 4.43 -17.30 10.33
N ARG A 63 3.52 -17.54 9.37
CA ARG A 63 3.21 -18.86 8.83
C ARG A 63 4.31 -19.44 7.93
N ALA A 64 4.98 -18.57 7.19
CA ALA A 64 6.09 -18.91 6.31
C ALA A 64 7.29 -18.00 6.63
N PRO A 65 8.12 -18.33 7.64
CA PRO A 65 9.12 -17.40 8.20
C PRO A 65 10.40 -17.22 7.38
N ASP A 66 10.74 -18.16 6.51
CA ASP A 66 12.02 -18.12 5.79
C ASP A 66 12.15 -16.86 4.89
N VAL A 67 13.28 -16.17 4.94
CA VAL A 67 13.50 -14.89 4.25
C VAL A 67 14.33 -15.07 2.99
N GLY A 68 13.79 -14.63 1.86
CA GLY A 68 14.44 -14.80 0.55
C GLY A 68 14.13 -16.15 -0.08
N GLY A 69 14.95 -16.54 -1.07
CA GLY A 69 14.82 -17.84 -1.74
C GLY A 69 13.47 -18.06 -2.46
N ALA A 70 13.11 -19.33 -2.62
CA ALA A 70 11.87 -19.73 -3.29
C ALA A 70 10.62 -19.35 -2.50
N LEU A 71 10.65 -19.48 -1.16
CA LEU A 71 9.50 -19.17 -0.30
C LEU A 71 9.20 -17.67 -0.28
N GLY A 72 10.23 -16.82 -0.20
CA GLY A 72 10.07 -15.37 -0.29
C GLY A 72 9.47 -14.93 -1.62
N ARG A 73 9.91 -15.52 -2.75
CA ARG A 73 9.31 -15.26 -4.08
C ARG A 73 7.86 -15.72 -4.15
N ARG A 74 7.53 -16.88 -3.59
CA ARG A 74 6.14 -17.38 -3.52
C ARG A 74 5.25 -16.43 -2.72
N ARG A 75 5.67 -15.99 -1.53
CA ARG A 75 4.93 -15.00 -0.74
C ARG A 75 4.70 -13.70 -1.50
N MET A 76 5.74 -13.18 -2.15
CA MET A 76 5.63 -11.94 -2.93
C MET A 76 4.63 -12.11 -4.07
N LYS A 77 4.74 -13.20 -4.86
CA LYS A 77 3.83 -13.49 -5.96
C LYS A 77 2.38 -13.59 -5.49
N TRP A 78 2.13 -14.28 -4.39
CA TRP A 78 0.79 -14.45 -3.83
C TRP A 78 0.22 -13.12 -3.32
N MET A 79 0.99 -12.35 -2.54
CA MET A 79 0.58 -11.01 -2.08
C MET A 79 0.30 -10.05 -3.24
N THR A 80 1.13 -10.06 -4.28
CA THR A 80 0.87 -9.27 -5.50
C THR A 80 -0.42 -9.70 -6.18
N GLY A 81 -0.73 -11.01 -6.19
CA GLY A 81 -1.99 -11.52 -6.70
C GLY A 81 -3.20 -10.91 -5.99
N ILE A 82 -3.19 -10.96 -4.64
CA ILE A 82 -4.28 -10.40 -3.81
C ILE A 82 -4.48 -8.92 -4.11
N CYS A 83 -3.41 -8.12 -4.07
CA CYS A 83 -3.49 -6.68 -4.31
C CYS A 83 -3.93 -6.30 -5.73
N ASN A 84 -3.75 -7.18 -6.72
CA ASN A 84 -4.15 -6.91 -8.11
C ASN A 84 -5.56 -7.38 -8.43
N GLN A 85 -6.12 -8.32 -7.65
CA GLN A 85 -7.45 -8.88 -7.90
C GLN A 85 -8.54 -8.21 -7.06
N TRP A 86 -8.22 -7.83 -5.83
CA TRP A 86 -9.18 -7.23 -4.91
C TRP A 86 -9.17 -5.71 -5.03
N SER A 87 -10.34 -5.10 -4.91
CA SER A 87 -10.51 -3.64 -4.82
C SER A 87 -10.02 -3.09 -3.48
N PHE A 88 -9.81 -1.76 -3.40
CA PHE A 88 -9.43 -1.12 -2.14
C PHE A 88 -10.49 -1.32 -1.04
N GLU A 89 -11.77 -1.38 -1.42
CA GLU A 89 -12.88 -1.58 -0.48
C GLU A 89 -12.84 -2.99 0.12
N GLU A 90 -12.70 -4.01 -0.72
CA GLU A 90 -12.55 -5.39 -0.26
C GLU A 90 -11.32 -5.56 0.64
N LEU A 91 -10.19 -4.95 0.27
CA LEU A 91 -8.97 -4.96 1.07
C LEU A 91 -9.15 -4.24 2.41
N ALA A 92 -9.88 -3.12 2.45
CA ALA A 92 -10.13 -2.36 3.66
C ALA A 92 -11.09 -3.08 4.63
N LEU A 93 -12.08 -3.79 4.08
CA LEU A 93 -13.07 -4.56 4.84
C LEU A 93 -12.56 -5.92 5.34
N MET A 94 -11.38 -6.36 4.89
CA MET A 94 -10.76 -7.61 5.33
C MET A 94 -10.52 -7.61 6.85
N ASP A 95 -11.29 -8.42 7.59
CA ASP A 95 -11.13 -8.64 9.01
C ASP A 95 -10.16 -9.81 9.32
N GLU A 96 -9.93 -10.07 10.61
CA GLU A 96 -9.00 -11.10 11.05
C GLU A 96 -9.42 -12.51 10.59
N ASP A 97 -10.72 -12.83 10.68
CA ASP A 97 -11.26 -14.12 10.24
C ASP A 97 -11.12 -14.32 8.73
N ALA A 98 -11.34 -13.26 7.94
CA ALA A 98 -11.12 -13.27 6.50
C ALA A 98 -9.63 -13.49 6.17
N MET A 99 -8.71 -12.83 6.88
CA MET A 99 -7.27 -13.05 6.69
C MET A 99 -6.88 -14.50 6.97
N ASP A 100 -7.36 -15.08 8.07
CA ASP A 100 -7.02 -16.44 8.45
C ASP A 100 -7.55 -17.45 7.41
N LYS A 101 -8.80 -17.27 6.96
CA LYS A 101 -9.37 -18.08 5.86
C LYS A 101 -8.61 -17.94 4.55
N LEU A 102 -8.14 -16.73 4.23
CA LEU A 102 -7.37 -16.46 3.01
C LEU A 102 -5.99 -17.13 3.07
N LEU A 103 -5.37 -17.19 4.25
CA LEU A 103 -4.12 -17.91 4.46
C LEU A 103 -4.33 -19.43 4.44
N ASP A 104 -5.39 -19.94 5.06
CA ASP A 104 -5.69 -21.37 5.09
C ASP A 104 -6.04 -21.92 3.71
N ASN A 105 -6.92 -21.22 2.98
CA ASN A 105 -7.47 -21.72 1.73
C ASN A 105 -6.76 -21.16 0.50
N GLY A 106 -6.28 -19.92 0.57
CA GLY A 106 -5.60 -19.26 -0.55
C GLY A 106 -4.12 -19.56 -0.57
N TRP A 107 -3.38 -19.18 0.48
CA TRP A 107 -1.92 -19.34 0.49
C TRP A 107 -1.49 -20.80 0.34
N GLU A 108 -2.06 -21.72 1.13
CA GLU A 108 -1.67 -23.15 1.09
C GLU A 108 -1.92 -23.79 -0.28
N ASN A 109 -3.03 -23.41 -0.94
CA ASN A 109 -3.41 -23.94 -2.26
C ASN A 109 -2.91 -23.10 -3.44
N ASN A 110 -2.18 -22.00 -3.16
CA ASN A 110 -1.70 -21.05 -4.17
C ASN A 110 -2.85 -20.45 -5.02
N VAL A 111 -3.96 -20.11 -4.36
CA VAL A 111 -5.14 -19.43 -4.91
C VAL A 111 -5.25 -18.04 -4.29
N VAL A 112 -5.73 -17.08 -5.07
CA VAL A 112 -5.93 -15.68 -4.67
C VAL A 112 -7.44 -15.43 -4.54
#